data_AF-A0A0U3FPV9-F1
#
_entry.id   AF-A0A0U3FPV9-F1
#
_cell.length_a   1.000
_cell.length_b   1.000
_cell.length_c   1.000
_cell.angle_alpha   90.00
_cell.angle_beta   90.00
_cell.angle_gamma   90.00
#
_symmetry.space_group_name_H-M   'P 1'
#
loop_
_entity.id
_entity.type
_entity.pdbx_description
1 polymer ?
#
loop_
_entity_poly.entity_id
_entity_poly.type
_entity_poly.pdbx_seq_one_letter_code
_entity_poly.pdbx_strand_id
1 'polypeptide(L)' 'MSYGGVYGVNAQGHKGWVTVRCAITARYADVTKEPVYECPKCTPKLGVYFCADEYKKLGGRCPYCHSQLKPVITPIE' A
#
# COMPACT_ATOMS: atom_id res chain seq x y z
N MET A 1 -23.83 -15.88 -8.85
CA MET A 1 -24.29 -14.61 -8.26
C MET A 1 -23.10 -13.69 -8.09
N SER A 2 -23.10 -12.56 -8.81
CA SER A 2 -22.15 -11.46 -8.68
C SER A 2 -22.47 -10.62 -7.45
N TYR A 3 -21.47 -10.36 -6.61
CA TYR A 3 -21.41 -9.22 -5.67
C TYR A 3 -19.94 -8.82 -5.66
N GLY A 4 -19.49 -7.82 -6.43
CA GLY A 4 -19.78 -6.41 -6.19
C GLY A 4 -18.42 -5.71 -6.11
N GLY A 5 -17.80 -5.52 -7.28
CA GLY A 5 -16.57 -4.75 -7.41
C GLY A 5 -16.87 -3.28 -7.13
N VAL A 6 -16.65 -2.83 -5.89
CA VAL A 6 -16.57 -1.41 -5.57
C VAL A 6 -15.22 -0.88 -6.02
N TYR A 7 -15.14 -0.58 -7.31
CA TYR A 7 -14.18 0.37 -7.86
C TYR A 7 -14.80 1.76 -7.76
N GLY A 8 -14.14 2.67 -7.06
CA GLY A 8 -14.34 4.11 -7.22
C GLY A 8 -15.12 4.81 -6.10
N VAL A 9 -14.38 5.39 -5.17
CA VAL A 9 -14.67 6.72 -4.61
C VAL A 9 -13.32 7.36 -4.24
N ASN A 10 -12.52 7.70 -5.25
CA ASN A 10 -11.47 8.70 -5.07
C ASN A 10 -12.17 10.05 -5.05
N ALA A 11 -12.57 10.50 -3.86
CA ALA A 11 -13.08 11.83 -3.64
C ALA A 11 -11.99 12.84 -4.04
N GLN A 12 -12.23 13.51 -5.15
CA GLN A 12 -11.42 14.60 -5.68
C GLN A 12 -11.59 15.82 -4.77
N GLY A 13 -10.67 16.04 -3.82
CA GLY A 13 -10.65 17.26 -3.03
C GLY A 13 -10.00 17.13 -1.66
N HIS A 14 -8.68 17.40 -1.62
CA HIS A 14 -7.88 18.06 -0.58
C HIS A 14 -6.46 17.48 -0.56
N LYS A 15 -5.46 18.31 -0.89
CA LYS A 15 -4.03 17.97 -0.79
C LYS A 15 -3.70 17.60 0.66
N GLY A 16 -3.19 16.39 0.91
CA GLY A 16 -2.47 16.08 2.16
C GLY A 16 -2.61 14.66 2.72
N TRP A 17 -3.52 13.82 2.22
CA TRP A 17 -3.75 12.47 2.78
C TRP A 17 -3.50 11.45 1.67
N VAL A 18 -2.23 11.07 1.47
CA VAL A 18 -1.88 9.94 0.60
C VAL A 18 -2.26 8.67 1.36
N THR A 19 -3.54 8.31 1.29
CA THR A 19 -4.02 7.02 1.81
C THR A 19 -3.77 5.97 0.75
N VAL A 20 -3.03 4.92 1.10
CA VAL A 20 -2.84 3.75 0.24
C VAL A 20 -3.64 2.59 0.79
N ARG A 21 -4.16 1.76 -0.11
CA ARG A 21 -4.81 0.52 0.27
C ARG A 21 -3.77 -0.59 0.34
N CYS A 22 -3.69 -1.26 1.48
CA CYS A 22 -2.79 -2.39 1.67
C CYS A 22 -3.32 -3.62 0.94
N ALA A 23 -2.43 -4.32 0.22
CA ALA A 23 -2.81 -5.37 -0.72
C ALA A 23 -3.42 -6.62 -0.06
N ILE A 24 -3.00 -6.95 1.17
CA ILE A 24 -3.44 -8.19 1.85
C ILE A 24 -4.61 -7.91 2.79
N THR A 25 -4.48 -6.91 3.66
CA THR A 25 -5.51 -6.60 4.66
C THR A 25 -6.67 -5.79 4.06
N ALA A 26 -6.48 -5.19 2.87
CA ALA A 26 -7.42 -4.25 2.26
C ALA A 26 -7.74 -3.00 3.11
N ARG A 27 -6.99 -2.76 4.19
CA ARG A 27 -7.09 -1.56 5.02
C ARG A 27 -6.45 -0.36 4.30
N TYR A 28 -7.00 0.82 4.51
CA TYR A 28 -6.40 2.08 4.09
C TYR A 28 -5.42 2.54 5.17
N ALA A 29 -4.17 2.77 4.78
CA ALA A 29 -3.13 3.32 5.63
C ALA A 29 -2.74 4.71 5.12
N ASP A 30 -2.69 5.67 6.04
CA ASP A 30 -2.18 7.00 5.78
C ASP A 30 -0.65 6.96 5.71
N VAL A 31 -0.07 7.16 4.52
CA VAL A 31 1.41 7.12 4.33
C VAL A 31 2.12 8.17 5.21
N THR A 32 1.43 9.26 5.55
CA THR A 32 1.96 10.34 6.42
C THR A 32 2.00 9.96 7.90
N LYS A 33 1.17 9.01 8.36
CA LYS A 33 1.04 8.66 9.78
C LYS A 33 1.63 7.30 10.11
N GLU A 34 1.60 6.38 9.17
CA GLU A 34 1.98 4.98 9.37
C GLU A 34 3.02 4.58 8.32
N PRO A 35 4.05 3.78 8.70
CA PRO A 35 5.04 3.31 7.75
C PRO A 35 4.41 2.34 6.75
N VAL A 36 4.42 2.75 5.49
CA VAL A 36 3.98 1.96 4.34
C VAL A 36 5.19 1.42 3.61
N TYR A 37 5.08 0.21 3.07
CA TYR A 37 6.11 -0.45 2.31
C TYR A 37 5.66 -0.74 0.89
N GLU A 38 6.56 -0.52 -0.07
CA GLU A 38 6.35 -0.82 -1.48
C GLU A 38 7.34 -1.87 -1.98
N CYS A 39 6.96 -2.56 -3.05
CA CYS A 39 7.85 -3.47 -3.74
C CYS A 39 8.34 -2.80 -5.03
N PRO A 40 9.66 -2.54 -5.19
CA PRO A 40 10.17 -1.79 -6.34
C PRO A 40 9.93 -2.47 -7.70
N LYS A 41 9.62 -3.77 -7.71
CA LYS A 41 9.32 -4.53 -8.93
C LYS A 41 7.82 -4.69 -9.20
N CYS A 42 7.02 -4.81 -8.14
CA CYS A 42 5.59 -5.12 -8.26
C CYS A 42 4.72 -3.86 -8.19
N THR A 43 5.08 -2.87 -7.38
CA THR A 43 4.36 -1.60 -7.26
C THR A 43 4.19 -0.87 -8.60
N PRO A 44 5.21 -0.72 -9.48
CA PRO A 44 4.99 -0.05 -10.77
C PRO A 44 4.07 -0.81 -11.73
N LYS A 45 3.88 -2.13 -11.54
CA LYS A 45 3.05 -2.97 -12.41
C LYS A 45 1.63 -3.18 -11.88
N LEU A 46 1.49 -3.27 -10.56
CA LEU A 46 0.27 -3.72 -9.89
C LEU A 46 -0.31 -2.67 -8.93
N GLY A 47 0.44 -1.59 -8.62
CA GLY A 47 0.01 -0.57 -7.66
C GLY A 47 -0.15 -1.11 -6.23
N VAL A 48 0.60 -2.16 -5.87
CA VAL A 48 0.49 -2.82 -4.56
C VAL A 48 1.35 -2.14 -3.51
N TYR A 49 0.75 -1.91 -2.35
CA TYR A 49 1.38 -1.37 -1.15
C TYR A 49 1.13 -2.32 0.04
N PHE A 50 2.03 -2.31 1.01
CA PHE A 50 1.97 -3.19 2.18
C PHE A 50 2.03 -2.34 3.44
N CYS A 51 1.11 -2.60 4.37
CA CYS A 51 1.08 -1.99 5.70
C CYS A 51 2.23 -2.52 6.56
N ALA A 52 2.55 -1.81 7.65
CA ALA A 52 3.54 -2.24 8.63
C ALA A 52 3.26 -3.64 9.21
N ASP A 53 2.00 -3.96 9.49
CA ASP A 53 1.60 -5.30 9.95
C ASP A 53 1.87 -6.38 8.91
N GLU A 54 1.61 -6.09 7.63
CA GLU A 54 1.89 -7.01 6.53
C GLU A 54 3.40 -7.19 6.34
N TYR A 55 4.16 -6.11 6.44
CA TYR A 55 5.63 -6.18 6.42
C TYR A 55 6.16 -7.07 7.55
N LYS A 56 5.63 -6.95 8.77
CA LYS A 56 5.99 -7.81 9.91
C LYS A 56 5.63 -9.28 9.65
N LYS A 57 4.43 -9.55 9.14
CA LYS A 57 3.98 -10.92 8.81
C LYS A 57 4.82 -11.56 7.70
N LEU A 58 5.20 -10.78 6.69
CA LEU A 58 6.00 -11.22 5.55
C LEU A 58 7.50 -11.21 5.81
N GLY A 59 7.95 -10.72 6.98
CA GLY A 59 9.37 -10.55 7.29
C GLY A 59 10.11 -9.64 6.30
N GLY A 60 9.40 -8.67 5.71
CA GLY A 60 9.96 -7.73 4.73
C GLY A 60 10.21 -8.26 3.33
N ARG A 61 9.53 -9.35 2.92
CA ARG A 61 9.61 -9.88 1.55
C ARG A 61 8.28 -9.78 0.82
N CYS A 62 8.33 -9.42 -0.46
CA CYS A 62 7.15 -9.38 -1.31
C CYS A 62 6.66 -10.81 -1.62
N PRO A 63 5.36 -11.14 -1.43
CA PRO A 63 4.85 -12.49 -1.69
C PRO A 63 4.84 -12.87 -3.18
N TYR A 64 4.89 -11.89 -4.09
CA TYR A 64 4.83 -12.14 -5.54
C TYR A 64 6.20 -12.40 -6.17
N CYS A 65 7.22 -11.63 -5.78
CA CYS A 65 8.54 -11.67 -6.41
C CYS A 65 9.68 -11.93 -5.44
N HIS A 66 9.37 -12.18 -4.15
CA HIS A 66 10.30 -12.48 -3.07
C HIS A 66 11.38 -11.41 -2.85
N SER A 67 11.24 -10.25 -3.50
CA SER A 67 12.15 -9.13 -3.36
C SER A 67 11.88 -8.38 -2.06
N GLN A 68 12.92 -7.75 -1.54
CA GLN A 68 12.83 -7.01 -0.28
C GLN A 68 11.91 -5.80 -0.44
N LEU A 69 10.99 -5.66 0.51
CA LEU A 69 10.08 -4.52 0.60
C LEU A 69 10.86 -3.29 1.06
N LYS A 70 10.60 -2.14 0.45
CA LYS A 70 11.22 -0.87 0.80
C LYS A 70 10.19 0.03 1.46
N PRO A 71 10.53 0.74 2.54
CA PRO A 71 9.62 1.72 3.12
C PRO A 71 9.41 2.87 2.11
N VAL A 72 8.15 3.27 1.95
CA VAL A 72 7.77 4.50 1.26
C VAL A 72 8.10 5.64 2.21
N ILE A 73 9.34 6.11 2.14
CA ILE A 73 9.75 7.34 2.83
C ILE A 73 9.09 8.51 2.12
N THR A 74 8.09 9.11 2.76
CA THR A 74 7.68 10.46 2.38
C THR A 74 8.74 11.43 2.90
N PRO A 75 9.26 12.35 2.07
CA PRO A 75 10.06 13.46 2.56
C PRO A 75 9.16 14.34 3.44
N ILE A 76 9.34 14.23 4.75
CA ILE A 76 8.98 15.27 5.71
C ILE A 76 10.26 16.07 5.92
N GLU A 77 10.45 17.09 5.10
CA GLU A 77 11.26 18.27 5.46
C GLU A 77 10.33 19.36 5.97
#